data_AF-A0A2S7RRJ8-F1
#
_entry.id   AF-A0A2S7RRJ8-F1
#
_cell.length_a   1.000
_cell.length_b   1.000
_cell.length_c   1.000
_cell.angle_alpha   90.00
_cell.angle_beta   90.00
_cell.angle_gamma   90.00
#
_symmetry.space_group_name_H-M   'P 1'
#
loop_
_entity.id
_entity.type
_entity.pdbx_description
1 polymer ?
#
loop_
_entity_poly.entity_id
_entity_poly.type
_entity_poly.pdbx_seq_one_letter_code
_entity_poly.pdbx_strand_id
1 'polypeptide(L)'
;MRDIVWIVRERLVLWKNRPLQILFLLGIPFLSVVLYLFAYGDQETNLLTVGVVDQDRSSYSELLIESLAKRVSVQEIGSVEEIDQVLSRQNAVAVITIPKGYQENVSENTKISLRTFQKGELLENVDRLIQRALAEVSSIHLLAEAGGEDEPLERLKESTEIEINQVDQSATTERMSVQIVGFLLMMLLFQAGNFGTTTIQQERRNKIYTRLMTTSVAKSTYFIGTTIFATLAMLIQVILAVVVMTSLFNIDPGLSAFDLICLLSLFSLLAVGWSIAIGVLAPSTSVAAALQSILITVTSLLSGALIPHEVMPELMQKVSMVTPQYWILTIIKNFQSGQTWGGNYREVLILVIYILFFLSLAIYGYTRRTRQEVYS
;
A
#
# COMPACT_ATOMS: atom_id res chain seq x y z
N MET A 1 -13.43 34.02 17.63
CA MET A 1 -13.48 33.61 16.20
C MET A 1 -12.68 34.53 15.27
N ARG A 2 -12.83 35.86 15.34
CA ARG A 2 -12.07 36.80 14.49
C ARG A 2 -10.54 36.56 14.53
N ASP A 3 -9.99 36.35 15.71
CA ASP A 3 -8.53 36.15 15.89
C ASP A 3 -8.04 34.83 15.27
N ILE A 4 -8.84 33.77 15.32
CA ILE A 4 -8.51 32.47 14.69
C ILE A 4 -8.45 32.63 13.17
N VAL A 5 -9.45 33.31 12.58
CA VAL A 5 -9.49 33.58 11.14
C VAL A 5 -8.30 34.45 10.72
N TRP A 6 -7.92 35.43 11.54
CA TRP A 6 -6.74 36.25 11.29
C TRP A 6 -5.45 35.41 11.26
N ILE A 7 -5.24 34.52 12.23
CA ILE A 7 -4.08 33.60 12.26
C ILE A 7 -4.07 32.70 11.01
N VAL A 8 -5.21 32.10 10.65
CA VAL A 8 -5.30 31.24 9.46
C VAL A 8 -4.93 32.01 8.20
N ARG A 9 -5.38 33.26 8.07
CA ARG A 9 -5.05 34.13 6.93
C ARG A 9 -3.56 34.48 6.90
N GLU A 10 -2.98 34.85 8.04
CA GLU A 10 -1.55 35.15 8.14
C GLU A 10 -0.71 33.95 7.72
N ARG A 11 -1.05 32.76 8.24
CA ARG A 11 -0.41 31.49 7.90
C ARG A 11 -0.45 31.21 6.40
N LEU A 12 -1.59 31.45 5.76
CA LEU A 12 -1.76 31.25 4.32
C LEU A 12 -0.83 32.18 3.52
N VAL A 13 -0.67 33.44 3.94
CA VAL A 13 0.25 34.39 3.28
C VAL A 13 1.71 33.97 3.45
N LEU A 14 2.12 33.56 4.66
CA LEU A 14 3.48 33.08 4.91
C LEU A 14 3.80 31.82 4.10
N TRP A 15 2.83 30.92 4.00
CA TRP A 15 2.95 29.67 3.26
C TRP A 15 3.01 29.89 1.75
N LYS A 16 2.22 30.84 1.21
CA LYS A 16 2.27 31.24 -0.21
C LYS A 16 3.67 31.70 -0.63
N ASN A 17 4.42 32.33 0.27
CA ASN A 17 5.75 32.85 0.01
C ASN A 17 6.88 31.79 0.18
N ARG A 18 6.53 30.53 0.46
CA ARG A 18 7.46 29.40 0.65
C ARG A 18 7.27 28.38 -0.48
N PRO A 19 7.89 28.58 -1.67
CA PRO A 19 7.63 27.74 -2.85
C PRO A 19 7.94 26.26 -2.62
N LEU A 20 8.95 25.96 -1.79
CA LEU A 20 9.28 24.58 -1.39
C LEU A 20 8.11 23.89 -0.66
N GLN A 21 7.38 24.58 0.22
CA GLN A 21 6.28 23.96 0.96
C GLN A 21 5.08 23.65 0.06
N ILE A 22 4.83 24.52 -0.93
CA ILE A 22 3.81 24.31 -1.97
C ILE A 22 4.24 23.16 -2.88
N LEU A 23 5.52 23.10 -3.27
CA LEU A 23 6.08 22.00 -4.05
C LEU A 23 5.91 20.67 -3.32
N PHE A 24 6.21 20.60 -2.03
CA PHE A 24 5.96 19.37 -1.25
C PHE A 24 4.47 19.00 -1.20
N LEU A 25 3.56 19.99 -1.08
CA LEU A 25 2.13 19.72 -1.07
C LEU A 25 1.63 19.14 -2.39
N LEU A 26 2.05 19.71 -3.52
CA LEU A 26 1.67 19.22 -4.85
C LEU A 26 2.42 17.94 -5.24
N GLY A 27 3.66 17.80 -4.81
CA GLY A 27 4.56 16.72 -5.23
C GLY A 27 4.30 15.40 -4.51
N ILE A 28 3.71 15.41 -3.32
CA ILE A 28 3.53 14.18 -2.54
C ILE A 28 2.65 13.12 -3.17
N PRO A 29 1.48 13.45 -3.74
CA PRO A 29 0.67 12.48 -4.47
C PRO A 29 1.47 11.74 -5.56
N PHE A 30 2.28 12.49 -6.32
CA PHE A 30 3.13 11.91 -7.36
C PHE A 30 4.26 11.10 -6.75
N LEU A 31 4.90 11.63 -5.70
CA LEU A 31 6.00 10.96 -5.03
C LEU A 31 5.58 9.63 -4.41
N SER A 32 4.37 9.52 -3.84
CA SER A 32 3.89 8.24 -3.31
C SER A 32 3.75 7.18 -4.39
N VAL A 33 3.22 7.54 -5.57
CA VAL A 33 3.10 6.62 -6.70
C VAL A 33 4.48 6.26 -7.26
N VAL A 34 5.36 7.25 -7.45
CA VAL A 34 6.73 7.02 -7.92
C VAL A 34 7.52 6.13 -6.95
N LEU A 35 7.38 6.34 -5.64
CA LEU A 35 8.03 5.48 -4.64
C LEU A 35 7.47 4.05 -4.63
N TYR A 36 6.16 3.90 -4.82
CA TYR A 36 5.58 2.57 -5.02
C TYR A 36 6.20 1.88 -6.23
N LEU A 37 6.24 2.55 -7.39
CA LEU A 37 6.82 2.00 -8.61
C LEU A 37 8.31 1.68 -8.44
N PHE A 38 9.05 2.49 -7.70
CA PHE A 38 10.46 2.21 -7.41
C PHE A 38 10.63 1.00 -6.47
N ALA A 39 9.77 0.86 -5.46
CA ALA A 39 9.86 -0.20 -4.47
C ALA A 39 9.31 -1.55 -4.98
N TYR A 40 8.30 -1.52 -5.85
CA TYR A 40 7.52 -2.69 -6.26
C TYR A 40 7.46 -2.90 -7.78
N GLY A 41 7.86 -1.93 -8.61
CA GLY A 41 7.71 -2.01 -10.06
C GLY A 41 8.53 -3.11 -10.74
N ASP A 42 9.51 -3.68 -10.03
CA ASP A 42 10.34 -4.80 -10.53
C ASP A 42 9.79 -6.18 -10.12
N GLN A 43 8.82 -6.25 -9.20
CA GLN A 43 8.22 -7.52 -8.76
C GLN A 43 7.13 -8.04 -9.73
N GLU A 44 6.62 -7.20 -10.62
CA GLU A 44 5.54 -7.57 -11.56
C GLU A 44 6.04 -8.08 -12.92
N THR A 45 7.35 -8.01 -13.23
CA THR A 45 7.89 -8.46 -14.52
C THR A 45 8.80 -9.69 -14.46
N ASN A 46 9.18 -10.16 -13.27
CA ASN A 46 9.72 -11.52 -13.16
C ASN A 46 8.56 -12.51 -13.29
N LEU A 47 8.17 -12.77 -14.54
CA LEU A 47 7.43 -13.98 -14.91
C LEU A 47 8.08 -15.14 -14.16
N LEU A 48 7.37 -15.72 -13.20
CA LEU A 48 7.84 -16.88 -12.45
C LEU A 48 8.36 -17.91 -13.45
N THR A 49 9.65 -18.22 -13.40
CA THR A 49 10.21 -19.26 -14.26
C THR A 49 9.80 -20.62 -13.70
N VAL A 50 8.98 -21.33 -14.44
CA VAL A 50 8.52 -22.69 -14.12
C VAL A 50 9.20 -23.65 -15.09
N GLY A 51 9.91 -24.62 -14.54
CA GLY A 51 10.50 -25.69 -15.33
C GLY A 51 9.42 -26.70 -15.73
N VAL A 52 9.45 -27.19 -16.96
CA VAL A 52 8.52 -28.23 -17.42
C VAL A 52 9.31 -29.42 -17.97
N VAL A 53 8.99 -30.61 -17.46
CA VAL A 53 9.47 -31.89 -17.98
C VAL A 53 8.26 -32.60 -18.60
N ASP A 54 8.21 -32.65 -19.93
CA ASP A 54 7.17 -33.37 -20.66
C ASP A 54 7.66 -34.79 -21.03
N GLN A 55 7.08 -35.79 -20.37
CA GLN A 55 7.34 -37.20 -20.70
C GLN A 55 6.29 -37.80 -21.64
N ASP A 56 5.13 -37.15 -21.79
CA ASP A 56 3.99 -37.63 -22.57
C ASP A 56 4.15 -37.28 -24.05
N ARG A 57 4.63 -36.05 -24.34
CA ARG A 57 4.82 -35.52 -25.71
C ARG A 57 3.57 -35.67 -26.57
N SER A 58 2.44 -35.24 -26.02
CA SER A 58 1.12 -35.33 -26.61
C SER A 58 0.56 -33.96 -27.00
N SER A 59 -0.46 -33.92 -27.85
CA SER A 59 -1.11 -32.66 -28.22
C SER A 59 -1.73 -31.94 -27.01
N TYR A 60 -2.13 -32.69 -25.97
CA TYR A 60 -2.65 -32.14 -24.73
C TYR A 60 -1.54 -31.65 -23.79
N SER A 61 -0.36 -32.27 -23.79
CA SER A 61 0.79 -31.76 -23.02
C SER A 61 1.33 -30.46 -23.61
N GLU A 62 1.40 -30.35 -24.94
CA GLU A 62 1.75 -29.09 -25.62
C GLU A 62 0.73 -27.98 -25.32
N LEU A 63 -0.58 -28.30 -25.31
CA LEU A 63 -1.62 -27.33 -25.00
C LEU A 63 -1.52 -26.83 -23.55
N LEU A 64 -1.21 -27.72 -22.60
CA LEU A 64 -0.94 -27.32 -21.21
C LEU A 64 0.29 -26.40 -21.10
N ILE A 65 1.36 -26.70 -21.83
CA ILE A 65 2.58 -25.87 -21.88
C ILE A 65 2.26 -24.49 -22.48
N GLU A 66 1.48 -24.44 -23.57
CA GLU A 66 1.06 -23.19 -24.21
C GLU A 66 0.19 -22.33 -23.28
N SER A 67 -0.77 -22.93 -22.59
CA SER A 67 -1.61 -22.23 -21.60
C SER A 67 -0.80 -21.77 -20.38
N LEU A 68 0.24 -22.50 -19.97
CA LEU A 68 1.16 -22.05 -18.94
C LEU A 68 2.07 -20.90 -19.45
N ALA A 69 2.59 -20.98 -20.66
CA ALA A 69 3.46 -19.97 -21.27
C ALA A 69 2.79 -18.59 -21.43
N LYS A 70 1.45 -18.55 -21.54
CA LYS A 70 0.67 -17.31 -21.50
C LYS A 70 0.69 -16.59 -20.14
N ARG A 71 1.10 -17.28 -19.06
CA ARG A 71 0.94 -16.84 -17.67
C ARG A 71 2.26 -16.83 -16.89
N VAL A 72 3.22 -17.69 -17.26
CA VAL A 72 4.53 -17.84 -16.60
C VAL A 72 5.64 -18.03 -17.64
N SER A 73 6.89 -17.77 -17.25
CA SER A 73 8.04 -18.07 -18.11
C SER A 73 8.29 -19.58 -18.03
N VAL A 74 8.10 -20.29 -19.14
CA VAL A 74 8.31 -21.74 -19.18
C VAL A 74 9.73 -22.04 -19.62
N GLN A 75 10.44 -22.86 -18.85
CA GLN A 75 11.72 -23.43 -19.24
C GLN A 75 11.57 -24.94 -19.43
N GLU A 76 11.72 -25.43 -20.65
CA GLU A 76 11.75 -26.87 -20.89
C GLU A 76 13.03 -27.50 -20.33
N ILE A 77 12.87 -28.61 -19.62
CA ILE A 77 13.94 -29.40 -19.02
C ILE A 77 13.95 -30.76 -19.69
N GLY A 78 15.11 -31.17 -20.22
CA GLY A 78 15.22 -32.36 -21.07
C GLY A 78 15.12 -33.68 -20.31
N SER A 79 15.42 -33.69 -19.01
CA SER A 79 15.41 -34.91 -18.20
C SER A 79 15.00 -34.68 -16.73
N VAL A 80 14.50 -35.73 -16.09
CA VAL A 80 14.15 -35.74 -14.66
C VAL A 80 15.38 -35.58 -13.77
N GLU A 81 16.57 -35.97 -14.24
CA GLU A 81 17.83 -35.83 -13.50
C GLU A 81 18.32 -34.37 -13.43
N GLU A 82 17.87 -33.50 -14.35
CA GLU A 82 18.23 -32.08 -14.37
C GLU A 82 17.40 -31.23 -13.39
N ILE A 83 16.27 -31.76 -12.91
CA ILE A 83 15.33 -31.06 -12.02
C ILE A 83 16.04 -30.50 -10.78
N ASP A 84 16.82 -31.33 -10.10
CA ASP A 84 17.49 -30.93 -8.85
C ASP A 84 18.57 -29.87 -9.11
N GLN A 85 19.22 -29.88 -10.28
CA GLN A 85 20.21 -28.87 -10.65
C GLN A 85 19.57 -27.52 -10.98
N VAL A 86 18.47 -27.53 -11.74
CA VAL A 86 17.72 -26.33 -12.12
C VAL A 86 17.13 -25.65 -10.88
N LEU A 87 16.53 -26.44 -9.98
CA LEU A 87 15.97 -25.94 -8.72
C LEU A 87 17.08 -25.46 -7.76
N SER A 88 18.23 -26.15 -7.68
CA SER A 88 19.35 -25.74 -6.81
C SER A 88 20.02 -24.43 -7.27
N ARG A 89 20.04 -24.18 -8.59
CA ARG A 89 20.57 -22.93 -9.17
C ARG A 89 19.58 -21.76 -9.13
N GLN A 90 18.36 -21.98 -8.63
CA GLN A 90 17.26 -20.99 -8.63
C GLN A 90 16.87 -20.48 -10.02
N ASN A 91 17.15 -21.28 -11.07
CA ASN A 91 16.76 -20.93 -12.44
C ASN A 91 15.26 -21.16 -12.69
N ALA A 92 14.61 -22.00 -11.88
CA ALA A 92 13.16 -22.15 -11.84
C ALA A 92 12.67 -22.22 -10.39
N VAL A 93 11.48 -21.67 -10.13
CA VAL A 93 10.83 -21.64 -8.81
C VAL A 93 10.17 -22.99 -8.49
N ALA A 94 9.60 -23.63 -9.51
CA ALA A 94 9.05 -24.97 -9.41
C ALA A 94 9.26 -25.70 -10.74
N VAL A 95 9.30 -27.04 -10.67
CA VAL A 95 9.35 -27.90 -11.84
C VAL A 95 8.11 -28.79 -11.87
N ILE A 96 7.40 -28.75 -12.99
CA ILE A 96 6.24 -29.57 -13.29
C ILE A 96 6.70 -30.77 -14.11
N THR A 97 6.35 -31.98 -13.69
CA THR A 97 6.57 -33.19 -14.50
C THR A 97 5.24 -33.75 -14.98
N ILE A 98 5.05 -33.74 -16.30
CA ILE A 98 3.90 -34.33 -16.98
C ILE A 98 4.22 -35.81 -17.22
N PRO A 99 3.49 -36.75 -16.58
CA PRO A 99 3.76 -38.18 -16.71
C PRO A 99 3.30 -38.71 -18.07
N LYS A 100 3.86 -39.84 -18.50
CA LYS A 100 3.35 -40.61 -19.65
C LYS A 100 1.92 -41.08 -19.41
N GLY A 101 1.08 -40.97 -20.44
CA GLY A 101 -0.35 -41.29 -20.38
C GLY A 101 -1.21 -40.12 -19.89
N TYR A 102 -0.71 -38.88 -19.94
CA TYR A 102 -1.46 -37.70 -19.51
C TYR A 102 -2.68 -37.46 -20.42
N GLN A 103 -2.51 -37.56 -21.74
CA GLN A 103 -3.62 -37.43 -22.70
C GLN A 103 -4.78 -38.40 -22.44
N GLU A 104 -4.50 -39.64 -22.02
CA GLU A 104 -5.53 -40.67 -21.80
C GLU A 104 -6.30 -40.48 -20.48
N ASN A 105 -5.71 -39.76 -19.51
CA ASN A 105 -6.25 -39.62 -18.16
C ASN A 105 -6.61 -38.17 -17.80
N VAL A 106 -6.70 -37.26 -18.78
CA VAL A 106 -7.04 -35.83 -18.55
C VAL A 106 -8.33 -35.69 -17.74
N SER A 107 -9.30 -36.58 -17.95
CA SER A 107 -10.60 -36.64 -17.28
C SER A 107 -10.56 -37.24 -15.85
N GLU A 108 -9.55 -38.04 -15.50
CA GLU A 108 -9.44 -38.73 -14.20
C GLU A 108 -8.66 -37.97 -13.11
N ASN A 109 -8.49 -36.65 -13.25
CA ASN A 109 -7.76 -35.83 -12.27
C ASN A 109 -6.30 -36.33 -12.10
N THR A 110 -5.60 -36.48 -13.23
CA THR A 110 -4.22 -37.00 -13.28
C THR A 110 -3.32 -36.21 -12.33
N LYS A 111 -2.64 -36.92 -11.42
CA LYS A 111 -1.70 -36.32 -10.47
C LYS A 111 -0.43 -35.86 -11.18
N ILE A 112 -0.40 -34.60 -11.57
CA ILE A 112 0.84 -33.95 -12.02
C ILE A 112 1.73 -33.71 -10.79
N SER A 113 3.00 -34.10 -10.89
CA SER A 113 3.95 -33.94 -9.79
C SER A 113 4.65 -32.58 -9.87
N LEU A 114 4.52 -31.79 -8.80
CA LEU A 114 5.19 -30.51 -8.61
C LEU A 114 6.38 -30.68 -7.67
N ARG A 115 7.59 -30.35 -8.12
CA ARG A 115 8.80 -30.34 -7.30
C ARG A 115 9.33 -28.93 -7.12
N THR A 116 9.71 -28.58 -5.90
CA THR A 116 10.19 -27.25 -5.53
C THR A 116 11.02 -27.32 -4.25
N PHE A 117 11.99 -26.41 -4.09
CA PHE A 117 12.72 -26.19 -2.84
C PHE A 117 12.17 -25.03 -2.01
N GLN A 118 11.23 -24.25 -2.54
CA GLN A 118 10.64 -23.11 -1.83
C GLN A 118 9.45 -23.56 -0.98
N LYS A 119 9.05 -22.79 0.02
CA LYS A 119 7.83 -23.00 0.84
C LYS A 119 7.13 -21.65 1.01
N GLY A 120 5.79 -21.62 0.97
CA GLY A 120 4.98 -20.42 1.22
C GLY A 120 4.12 -19.96 0.04
N GLU A 121 3.63 -18.72 0.10
CA GLU A 121 2.59 -18.13 -0.78
C GLU A 121 2.94 -18.19 -2.29
N LEU A 122 4.23 -18.11 -2.64
CA LEU A 122 4.69 -18.26 -4.04
C LEU A 122 4.30 -19.61 -4.64
N LEU A 123 4.29 -20.69 -3.85
CA LEU A 123 3.85 -22.00 -4.31
C LEU A 123 2.35 -22.12 -4.45
N GLU A 124 1.60 -21.52 -3.54
CA GLU A 124 0.14 -21.47 -3.64
C GLU A 124 -0.29 -20.70 -4.90
N ASN A 125 0.45 -19.66 -5.27
CA ASN A 125 0.24 -18.94 -6.52
C ASN A 125 0.55 -19.82 -7.74
N VAL A 126 1.69 -20.52 -7.75
CA VAL A 126 2.05 -21.45 -8.84
C VAL A 126 1.04 -22.58 -8.97
N ASP A 127 0.62 -23.18 -7.86
CA ASP A 127 -0.39 -24.24 -7.85
C ASP A 127 -1.73 -23.75 -8.42
N ARG A 128 -2.21 -22.55 -8.02
CA ARG A 128 -3.42 -21.96 -8.61
C ARG A 128 -3.30 -21.72 -10.11
N LEU A 129 -2.14 -21.26 -10.59
CA LEU A 129 -1.89 -21.04 -12.02
C LEU A 129 -1.90 -22.36 -12.81
N ILE A 130 -1.32 -23.42 -12.24
CA ILE A 130 -1.34 -24.77 -12.82
C ILE A 130 -2.76 -25.31 -12.87
N GLN A 131 -3.52 -25.22 -11.76
CA GLN A 131 -4.91 -25.66 -11.70
C GLN A 131 -5.79 -24.95 -12.74
N ARG A 132 -5.53 -23.67 -13.03
CA ARG A 132 -6.22 -22.93 -14.10
C ARG A 132 -5.87 -23.44 -15.49
N ALA A 133 -4.58 -23.68 -15.76
CA ALA A 133 -4.15 -24.24 -17.03
C ALA A 133 -4.72 -25.65 -17.23
N LEU A 134 -4.77 -26.47 -16.18
CA LEU A 134 -5.40 -27.80 -16.21
C LEU A 134 -6.91 -27.72 -16.44
N ALA A 135 -7.60 -26.78 -15.79
CA ALA A 135 -9.02 -26.56 -16.01
C ALA A 135 -9.31 -26.18 -17.47
N GLU A 136 -8.50 -25.29 -18.06
CA GLU A 136 -8.57 -24.91 -19.48
C GLU A 136 -8.42 -26.13 -20.41
N VAL A 137 -7.39 -26.94 -20.20
CA VAL A 137 -7.15 -28.18 -20.99
C VAL A 137 -8.29 -29.18 -20.81
N SER A 138 -8.80 -29.36 -19.59
CA SER A 138 -9.90 -30.29 -19.29
C SER A 138 -11.22 -29.84 -19.93
N SER A 139 -11.50 -28.53 -19.98
CA SER A 139 -12.68 -28.01 -20.68
C SER A 139 -12.62 -28.25 -22.18
N ILE A 140 -11.43 -28.12 -22.79
CA ILE A 140 -11.21 -28.42 -24.21
C ILE A 140 -11.39 -29.91 -24.47
N HIS A 141 -10.89 -30.77 -23.57
CA HIS A 141 -11.07 -32.22 -23.65
C HIS A 141 -12.56 -32.63 -23.59
N LEU A 142 -13.33 -32.08 -22.65
CA LEU A 142 -14.77 -32.36 -22.54
C LEU A 142 -15.57 -31.89 -23.77
N LEU A 143 -15.18 -30.77 -24.38
CA LEU A 143 -15.79 -30.28 -25.63
C LEU A 143 -15.42 -31.18 -26.82
N ALA A 144 -14.19 -31.68 -26.87
CA ALA A 144 -13.74 -32.62 -27.89
C ALA A 144 -14.48 -33.98 -27.78
N GLU A 145 -14.73 -34.49 -26.57
CA GLU A 145 -15.55 -35.68 -26.36
C GLU A 145 -17.03 -35.47 -26.73
N ALA A 146 -17.59 -34.29 -26.42
CA ALA A 146 -18.98 -33.97 -26.71
C ALA A 146 -19.25 -33.68 -28.21
N GLY A 147 -18.23 -33.24 -28.96
CA GLY A 147 -18.32 -32.86 -30.37
C GLY A 147 -18.21 -33.99 -31.39
N GLY A 148 -17.81 -35.20 -30.96
CA GLY A 148 -17.52 -36.33 -31.85
C GLY A 148 -16.11 -36.26 -32.47
N GLU A 149 -15.52 -37.43 -32.72
CA GLU A 149 -14.08 -37.66 -33.00
C GLU A 149 -13.45 -36.90 -34.21
N ASP A 150 -14.20 -36.07 -34.93
CA ASP A 150 -13.78 -35.45 -36.21
C ASP A 150 -13.65 -33.91 -36.19
N GLU A 151 -13.85 -33.21 -35.07
CA GLU A 151 -13.56 -31.76 -35.02
C GLU A 151 -12.07 -31.47 -34.74
N PRO A 152 -11.36 -30.73 -35.61
CA PRO A 152 -9.97 -30.36 -35.38
C PRO A 152 -9.82 -29.56 -34.08
N LEU A 153 -8.87 -29.95 -33.22
CA LEU A 153 -8.54 -29.23 -31.98
C LEU A 153 -8.34 -27.72 -32.19
N GLU A 154 -7.87 -27.29 -33.38
CA GLU A 154 -7.72 -25.88 -33.74
C GLU A 154 -9.04 -25.10 -33.79
N ARG A 155 -10.15 -25.73 -34.21
CA ARG A 155 -11.48 -25.10 -34.23
C ARG A 155 -12.11 -25.04 -32.84
N LEU A 156 -11.82 -26.03 -31.99
CA LEU A 156 -12.19 -26.02 -30.58
C LEU A 156 -11.40 -24.97 -29.80
N LYS A 157 -10.13 -24.72 -30.14
CA LYS A 157 -9.34 -23.59 -29.61
C LYS A 157 -9.96 -22.23 -29.95
N GLU A 158 -10.50 -22.06 -31.16
CA GLU A 158 -11.20 -20.82 -31.57
C GLU A 158 -12.61 -20.68 -30.96
N SER A 159 -13.38 -21.76 -30.85
CA SER A 159 -14.73 -21.71 -30.23
C SER A 159 -14.68 -21.58 -28.70
N THR A 160 -13.53 -21.86 -28.11
CA THR A 160 -13.22 -21.67 -26.68
C THR A 160 -12.49 -20.33 -26.49
N GLU A 161 -12.80 -19.31 -27.29
CA GLU A 161 -12.79 -17.92 -26.81
C GLU A 161 -13.85 -17.79 -25.70
N ILE A 162 -13.55 -18.41 -24.56
CA ILE A 162 -14.17 -18.07 -23.30
C ILE A 162 -13.97 -16.57 -23.16
N GLU A 163 -15.05 -15.80 -23.09
CA GLU A 163 -15.01 -14.42 -22.64
C GLU A 163 -14.18 -14.42 -21.35
N ILE A 164 -12.94 -13.95 -21.47
CA ILE A 164 -12.05 -13.74 -20.35
C ILE A 164 -12.66 -12.57 -19.59
N ASN A 165 -13.63 -12.87 -18.73
CA ASN A 165 -13.85 -12.07 -17.56
C ASN A 165 -12.53 -12.13 -16.80
N GLN A 166 -11.78 -11.03 -16.82
CA GLN A 166 -10.56 -10.82 -16.06
C GLN A 166 -10.87 -10.94 -14.56
N VAL A 167 -11.10 -12.15 -14.08
CA VAL A 167 -11.22 -12.44 -12.66
C VAL A 167 -9.81 -12.75 -12.17
N ASP A 168 -9.19 -11.69 -11.65
CA ASP A 168 -8.00 -11.59 -10.78
C ASP A 168 -7.00 -10.49 -11.19
N GLN A 169 -7.44 -9.45 -11.92
CA GLN A 169 -6.77 -8.13 -11.79
C GLN A 169 -7.14 -7.45 -10.46
N SER A 170 -8.23 -7.84 -9.80
CA SER A 170 -8.68 -7.21 -8.54
C SER A 170 -7.68 -7.40 -7.42
N ALA A 171 -7.21 -8.62 -7.14
CA ALA A 171 -6.29 -8.88 -6.02
C ALA A 171 -4.95 -8.14 -6.17
N THR A 172 -4.42 -8.01 -7.39
CA THR A 172 -3.18 -7.27 -7.68
C THR A 172 -3.41 -5.76 -7.57
N THR A 173 -4.53 -5.26 -8.09
CA THR A 173 -4.91 -3.84 -8.00
C THR A 173 -5.22 -3.42 -6.56
N GLU A 174 -5.81 -4.32 -5.77
CA GLU A 174 -6.09 -4.16 -4.33
C GLU A 174 -4.80 -4.09 -3.51
N ARG A 175 -3.85 -5.01 -3.75
CA ARG A 175 -2.52 -4.98 -3.11
C ARG A 175 -1.76 -3.71 -3.47
N MET A 176 -1.75 -3.34 -4.75
CA MET A 176 -1.12 -2.12 -5.25
C MET A 176 -1.73 -0.87 -4.60
N SER A 177 -3.05 -0.77 -4.54
CA SER A 177 -3.74 0.40 -3.99
C SER A 177 -3.51 0.55 -2.48
N VAL A 178 -3.52 -0.53 -1.70
CA VAL A 178 -3.18 -0.50 -0.27
C VAL A 178 -1.75 0.02 -0.06
N GLN A 179 -0.81 -0.46 -0.88
CA GLN A 179 0.60 -0.10 -0.75
C GLN A 179 0.84 1.37 -1.12
N ILE A 180 0.20 1.86 -2.20
CA ILE A 180 0.23 3.27 -2.59
C ILE A 180 -0.37 4.17 -1.51
N VAL A 181 -1.48 3.75 -0.90
CA VAL A 181 -2.02 4.47 0.26
C VAL A 181 -1.04 4.43 1.43
N GLY A 182 -0.36 3.32 1.66
CA GLY A 182 0.73 3.22 2.65
C GLY A 182 1.83 4.28 2.46
N PHE A 183 2.35 4.41 1.23
CA PHE A 183 3.29 5.47 0.87
C PHE A 183 2.69 6.87 1.04
N LEU A 184 1.42 7.05 0.70
CA LEU A 184 0.71 8.31 0.90
C LEU A 184 0.62 8.68 2.39
N LEU A 185 0.29 7.74 3.28
CA LEU A 185 0.26 7.97 4.73
C LEU A 185 1.63 8.39 5.27
N MET A 186 2.70 7.75 4.81
CA MET A 186 4.07 8.14 5.17
C MET A 186 4.34 9.59 4.74
N MET A 187 3.95 9.97 3.52
CA MET A 187 4.16 11.32 3.02
C MET A 187 3.30 12.38 3.72
N LEU A 188 2.07 12.04 4.10
CA LEU A 188 1.24 12.92 4.92
C LEU A 188 1.89 13.21 6.27
N LEU A 189 2.53 12.21 6.90
CA LEU A 189 3.28 12.43 8.14
C LEU A 189 4.51 13.33 7.96
N PHE A 190 5.25 13.16 6.86
CA PHE A 190 6.37 14.05 6.54
C PHE A 190 5.90 15.50 6.33
N GLN A 191 4.76 15.70 5.68
CA GLN A 191 4.19 17.03 5.51
C GLN A 191 3.69 17.67 6.78
N ALA A 192 3.04 16.88 7.63
CA ALA A 192 2.66 17.37 8.94
C ALA A 192 3.88 17.95 9.66
N GLY A 193 5.07 17.36 9.47
CA GLY A 193 6.37 17.88 9.96
C GLY A 193 6.66 19.33 9.59
N ASN A 194 6.35 19.74 8.36
CA ASN A 194 6.59 21.11 7.94
C ASN A 194 5.78 22.13 8.77
N PHE A 195 4.59 21.75 9.26
CA PHE A 195 3.78 22.60 10.13
C PHE A 195 4.22 22.52 11.59
N GLY A 196 4.35 21.32 12.15
CA GLY A 196 4.60 21.14 13.59
C GLY A 196 6.07 21.28 14.00
N THR A 197 7.00 20.58 13.35
CA THR A 197 8.42 20.61 13.76
C THR A 197 9.18 21.78 13.16
N THR A 198 8.99 22.09 11.89
CA THR A 198 9.75 23.15 11.21
C THR A 198 9.19 24.54 11.54
N THR A 199 7.89 24.77 11.30
CA THR A 199 7.31 26.11 11.42
C THR A 199 7.30 26.59 12.87
N ILE A 200 6.79 25.79 13.82
CA ILE A 200 6.73 26.17 15.24
C ILE A 200 8.14 26.44 15.79
N GLN A 201 9.13 25.60 15.49
CA GLN A 201 10.49 25.81 16.01
C GLN A 201 11.18 27.02 15.36
N GLN A 202 10.91 27.31 14.07
CA GLN A 202 11.41 28.52 13.42
C GLN A 202 10.81 29.78 14.05
N GLU A 203 9.52 29.77 14.34
CA GLU A 203 8.83 30.89 14.98
C GLU A 203 9.30 31.13 16.41
N ARG A 204 9.56 30.03 17.13
CA ARG A 204 10.19 30.06 18.45
C ARG A 204 11.57 30.70 18.38
N ARG A 205 12.43 30.23 17.47
CA ARG A 205 13.79 30.78 17.27
C ARG A 205 13.77 32.27 16.93
N ASN A 206 12.79 32.70 16.12
CA ASN A 206 12.65 34.08 15.68
C ASN A 206 11.90 34.97 16.69
N LYS A 207 11.54 34.44 17.87
CA LYS A 207 10.74 35.13 18.91
C LYS A 207 9.42 35.72 18.38
N ILE A 208 8.89 35.14 17.30
CA ILE A 208 7.59 35.54 16.71
C ILE A 208 6.49 35.26 17.72
N TYR A 209 6.61 34.12 18.40
CA TYR A 209 5.73 33.75 19.50
C TYR A 209 5.71 34.81 20.62
N THR A 210 6.87 35.24 21.11
CA THR A 210 6.98 36.26 22.17
C THR A 210 6.35 37.60 21.76
N ARG A 211 6.49 38.00 20.49
CA ARG A 211 5.87 39.21 19.94
C ARG A 211 4.36 39.09 19.78
N LEU A 212 3.86 37.92 19.40
CA LEU A 212 2.42 37.65 19.37
C LEU A 212 1.82 37.72 20.78
N MET A 213 2.56 37.27 21.80
CA MET A 213 2.12 37.32 23.20
C MET A 213 2.05 38.73 23.80
N THR A 214 2.62 39.75 23.14
CA THR A 214 2.42 41.16 23.53
C THR A 214 1.14 41.76 22.95
N THR A 215 0.38 41.00 22.14
CA THR A 215 -0.94 41.40 21.64
C THR A 215 -2.05 40.80 22.50
N SER A 216 -3.30 41.23 22.30
CA SER A 216 -4.48 40.72 23.03
C SER A 216 -4.87 39.27 22.66
N VAL A 217 -4.10 38.59 21.81
CA VAL A 217 -4.42 37.24 21.32
C VAL A 217 -4.05 36.18 22.38
N ALA A 218 -5.04 35.38 22.78
CA ALA A 218 -4.82 34.29 23.72
C ALA A 218 -3.91 33.17 23.15
N LYS A 219 -3.10 32.56 24.01
CA LYS A 219 -2.18 31.44 23.69
C LYS A 219 -2.87 30.24 23.04
N SER A 220 -4.07 29.90 23.50
CA SER A 220 -4.89 28.80 22.96
C SER A 220 -5.37 29.11 21.55
N THR A 221 -5.74 30.36 21.28
CA THR A 221 -6.19 30.83 19.96
C THR A 221 -5.11 30.64 18.91
N TYR A 222 -3.85 30.96 19.24
CA TYR A 222 -2.70 30.74 18.34
C TYR A 222 -2.50 29.26 17.98
N PHE A 223 -2.54 28.39 18.99
CA PHE A 223 -2.37 26.95 18.82
C PHE A 223 -3.51 26.34 17.98
N ILE A 224 -4.76 26.68 18.31
CA ILE A 224 -5.94 26.22 17.59
C ILE A 224 -5.92 26.74 16.14
N GLY A 225 -5.62 28.02 15.93
CA GLY A 225 -5.53 28.59 14.58
C GLY A 225 -4.43 27.95 13.71
N THR A 226 -3.29 27.64 14.31
CA THR A 226 -2.20 26.93 13.61
C THR A 226 -2.60 25.49 13.26
N THR A 227 -3.26 24.79 14.20
CA THR A 227 -3.76 23.42 13.97
C THR A 227 -4.82 23.41 12.86
N ILE A 228 -5.79 24.33 12.91
CA ILE A 228 -6.83 24.45 11.88
C ILE A 228 -6.20 24.74 10.52
N PHE A 229 -5.26 25.68 10.44
CA PHE A 229 -4.56 25.98 9.18
C PHE A 229 -3.84 24.75 8.62
N ALA A 230 -3.08 24.03 9.47
CA ALA A 230 -2.35 22.84 9.05
C ALA A 230 -3.30 21.74 8.56
N THR A 231 -4.40 21.49 9.27
CA THR A 231 -5.42 20.51 8.86
C THR A 231 -6.09 20.92 7.54
N LEU A 232 -6.42 22.20 7.33
CA LEU A 232 -6.98 22.69 6.07
C LEU A 232 -6.00 22.55 4.90
N ALA A 233 -4.72 22.85 5.11
CA ALA A 233 -3.70 22.65 4.10
C ALA A 233 -3.56 21.16 3.73
N MET A 234 -3.54 20.29 4.75
CA MET A 234 -3.50 18.84 4.54
C MET A 234 -4.77 18.29 3.88
N LEU A 235 -5.94 18.86 4.15
CA LEU A 235 -7.19 18.49 3.49
C LEU A 235 -7.11 18.73 1.97
N ILE A 236 -6.59 19.89 1.56
CA ILE A 236 -6.33 20.18 0.14
C ILE A 236 -5.38 19.13 -0.45
N GLN A 237 -4.33 18.77 0.29
CA GLN A 237 -3.38 17.75 -0.13
C GLN A 237 -4.02 16.36 -0.26
N VAL A 238 -4.88 15.97 0.67
CA VAL A 238 -5.63 14.70 0.62
C VAL A 238 -6.55 14.66 -0.58
N ILE A 239 -7.30 15.74 -0.84
CA ILE A 239 -8.18 15.83 -2.01
C ILE A 239 -7.35 15.67 -3.30
N LEU A 240 -6.23 16.40 -3.41
CA LEU A 240 -5.34 16.27 -4.55
C LEU A 240 -4.79 14.85 -4.69
N ALA A 241 -4.38 14.23 -3.58
CA ALA A 241 -3.86 12.87 -3.58
C ALA A 241 -4.87 11.85 -4.10
N VAL A 242 -6.11 11.93 -3.61
CA VAL A 242 -7.19 11.04 -4.04
C VAL A 242 -7.53 11.27 -5.51
N VAL A 243 -7.62 12.53 -5.96
CA VAL A 243 -7.88 12.84 -7.39
C VAL A 243 -6.76 12.32 -8.28
N VAL A 244 -5.49 12.49 -7.89
CA VAL A 244 -4.35 11.97 -8.66
C VAL A 244 -4.40 10.44 -8.71
N MET A 245 -4.62 9.79 -7.56
CA MET A 245 -4.71 8.33 -7.47
C MET A 245 -5.84 7.76 -8.35
N THR A 246 -7.06 8.31 -8.26
CA THR A 246 -8.23 7.74 -8.93
C THR A 246 -8.40 8.21 -10.37
N SER A 247 -8.12 9.49 -10.67
CA SER A 247 -8.40 10.07 -12.00
C SER A 247 -7.19 10.06 -12.94
N LEU A 248 -5.97 10.20 -12.43
CA LEU A 248 -4.75 10.19 -13.26
C LEU A 248 -4.15 8.79 -13.39
N PHE A 249 -4.14 8.02 -12.29
CA PHE A 249 -3.55 6.67 -12.27
C PHE A 249 -4.59 5.53 -12.32
N ASN A 250 -5.90 5.84 -12.31
CA ASN A 250 -6.99 4.86 -12.36
C ASN A 250 -6.89 3.75 -11.30
N ILE A 251 -6.40 4.08 -10.11
CA ILE A 251 -6.21 3.12 -9.02
C ILE A 251 -7.45 3.13 -8.15
N ASP A 252 -8.13 1.98 -8.06
CA ASP A 252 -9.29 1.81 -7.19
C ASP A 252 -8.86 1.29 -5.80
N PRO A 253 -8.99 2.09 -4.74
CA PRO A 253 -8.71 1.67 -3.37
C PRO A 253 -9.82 0.80 -2.77
N GLY A 254 -10.95 0.58 -3.46
CA GLY A 254 -12.11 -0.15 -2.92
C GLY A 254 -13.03 0.72 -2.05
N LEU A 255 -12.83 2.05 -2.06
CA LEU A 255 -13.68 3.03 -1.40
C LEU A 255 -14.12 4.10 -2.38
N SER A 256 -15.30 4.67 -2.14
CA SER A 256 -15.68 5.90 -2.84
C SER A 256 -14.63 6.99 -2.58
N ALA A 257 -14.37 7.84 -3.57
CA ALA A 257 -13.40 8.93 -3.42
C ALA A 257 -13.72 9.82 -2.20
N PHE A 258 -15.02 10.01 -1.90
CA PHE A 258 -15.46 10.77 -0.72
C PHE A 258 -15.10 10.07 0.58
N ASP A 259 -15.37 8.77 0.70
CA ASP A 259 -15.04 7.98 1.90
C ASP A 259 -13.52 7.96 2.16
N LEU A 260 -12.73 7.79 1.10
CA LEU A 260 -11.27 7.84 1.21
C LEU A 260 -10.79 9.23 1.64
N ILE A 261 -11.35 10.31 1.09
CA ILE A 261 -11.03 11.68 1.52
C ILE A 261 -11.37 11.86 3.00
N CYS A 262 -12.53 11.40 3.47
CA CYS A 262 -12.91 11.49 4.89
C CYS A 262 -11.93 10.73 5.79
N LEU A 263 -11.58 9.50 5.42
CA LEU A 263 -10.66 8.64 6.17
C LEU A 263 -9.24 9.26 6.25
N LEU A 264 -8.70 9.69 5.12
CA LEU A 264 -7.39 10.33 5.06
C LEU A 264 -7.37 11.72 5.71
N SER A 265 -8.51 12.42 5.72
CA SER A 265 -8.65 13.68 6.45
C SER A 265 -8.56 13.46 7.96
N LEU A 266 -9.18 12.39 8.48
CA LEU A 266 -9.05 11.98 9.87
C LEU A 266 -7.58 11.68 10.22
N PHE A 267 -6.90 10.94 9.35
CA PHE A 267 -5.47 10.67 9.50
C PHE A 267 -4.62 11.94 9.43
N SER A 268 -4.98 12.91 8.59
CA SER A 268 -4.22 14.16 8.49
C SER A 268 -4.29 14.98 9.78
N LEU A 269 -5.44 14.99 10.46
CA LEU A 269 -5.58 15.61 11.78
C LEU A 269 -4.69 14.93 12.82
N LEU A 270 -4.63 13.59 12.80
CA LEU A 270 -3.70 12.81 13.64
C LEU A 270 -2.25 13.20 13.37
N ALA A 271 -1.85 13.24 12.09
CA ALA A 271 -0.51 13.59 11.66
C ALA A 271 -0.11 15.00 12.12
N VAL A 272 -1.03 15.98 12.01
CA VAL A 272 -0.82 17.34 12.52
C VAL A 272 -0.61 17.33 14.04
N GLY A 273 -1.45 16.63 14.80
CA GLY A 273 -1.29 16.50 16.25
C GLY A 273 0.06 15.89 16.63
N TRP A 274 0.44 14.78 15.98
CA TRP A 274 1.73 14.12 16.15
C TRP A 274 2.89 15.09 15.92
N SER A 275 2.87 15.79 14.79
CA SER A 275 3.95 16.68 14.39
C SER A 275 4.10 17.87 15.34
N ILE A 276 2.98 18.48 15.74
CA ILE A 276 2.99 19.59 16.70
C ILE A 276 3.50 19.11 18.05
N ALA A 277 3.08 17.93 18.51
CA ALA A 277 3.57 17.35 19.77
C ALA A 277 5.10 17.21 19.77
N ILE A 278 5.68 16.64 18.70
CA ILE A 278 7.13 16.55 18.54
C ILE A 278 7.76 17.94 18.49
N GLY A 279 7.23 18.84 17.67
CA GLY A 279 7.78 20.18 17.47
C GLY A 279 7.87 20.98 18.76
N VAL A 280 6.83 20.89 19.58
CA VAL A 280 6.75 21.60 20.86
C VAL A 280 7.61 20.93 21.94
N LEU A 281 7.73 19.60 21.95
CA LEU A 281 8.51 18.85 22.95
C LEU A 281 10.01 18.75 22.61
N ALA A 282 10.42 18.98 21.36
CA ALA A 282 11.80 18.89 20.96
C ALA A 282 12.61 20.16 21.34
N PRO A 283 13.85 20.02 21.83
CA PRO A 283 14.65 21.17 22.29
C PRO A 283 15.07 22.10 21.14
N SER A 284 15.30 21.57 19.93
CA SER A 284 15.72 22.32 18.76
C SER A 284 15.03 21.84 17.47
N THR A 285 15.11 22.62 16.39
CA THR A 285 14.58 22.23 15.07
C THR A 285 15.23 20.94 14.57
N SER A 286 16.54 20.79 14.74
CA SER A 286 17.26 19.59 14.28
C SER A 286 16.85 18.34 15.03
N VAL A 287 16.67 18.42 16.35
CA VAL A 287 16.19 17.27 17.15
C VAL A 287 14.74 16.93 16.80
N ALA A 288 13.90 17.94 16.57
CA ALA A 288 12.51 17.74 16.15
C ALA A 288 12.43 17.01 14.80
N ALA A 289 13.21 17.46 13.82
CA ALA A 289 13.27 16.88 12.49
C ALA A 289 13.83 15.45 12.51
N ALA A 290 14.91 15.21 13.25
CA ALA A 290 15.50 13.88 13.39
C ALA A 290 14.53 12.89 14.06
N LEU A 291 13.91 13.28 15.18
CA LEU A 291 12.95 12.45 15.89
C LEU A 291 11.73 12.14 15.02
N GLN A 292 11.21 13.15 14.30
CA GLN A 292 10.10 12.94 13.40
C GLN A 292 10.46 11.99 12.26
N SER A 293 11.62 12.18 11.60
CA SER A 293 12.06 11.31 10.52
C SER A 293 12.17 9.85 10.99
N ILE A 294 12.86 9.61 12.13
CA ILE A 294 13.02 8.27 12.70
C ILE A 294 11.67 7.64 13.01
N LEU A 295 10.79 8.36 13.72
CA LEU A 295 9.50 7.81 14.11
C LEU A 295 8.59 7.55 12.90
N ILE A 296 8.58 8.42 11.90
CA ILE A 296 7.80 8.21 10.67
C ILE A 296 8.32 6.97 9.94
N THR A 297 9.63 6.88 9.68
CA THR A 297 10.21 5.75 8.95
C THR A 297 9.98 4.43 9.68
N VAL A 298 10.23 4.37 11.00
CA VAL A 298 10.05 3.14 11.78
C VAL A 298 8.58 2.74 11.83
N THR A 299 7.67 3.67 12.09
CA THR A 299 6.24 3.31 12.16
C THR A 299 5.67 2.94 10.80
N SER A 300 6.04 3.64 9.72
CA SER A 300 5.64 3.27 8.35
C SER A 300 6.19 1.92 7.91
N LEU A 301 7.39 1.53 8.35
CA LEU A 301 7.94 0.20 8.10
C LEU A 301 7.15 -0.89 8.82
N LEU A 302 6.79 -0.64 10.07
CA LEU A 302 6.07 -1.60 10.92
C LEU A 302 4.58 -1.66 10.63
N SER A 303 3.97 -0.61 10.09
CA SER A 303 2.51 -0.46 10.04
C SER A 303 1.80 -1.26 8.94
N GLY A 304 2.52 -1.91 8.04
CA GLY A 304 1.95 -2.43 6.81
C GLY A 304 2.00 -1.46 5.63
N ALA A 305 2.57 -0.26 5.82
CA ALA A 305 2.55 0.80 4.82
C ALA A 305 3.68 0.70 3.79
N LEU A 306 4.84 0.18 4.19
CA LEU A 306 6.00 -0.03 3.31
C LEU A 306 6.27 -1.50 3.02
N ILE A 307 5.94 -2.37 3.97
CA ILE A 307 6.05 -3.83 3.85
C ILE A 307 4.63 -4.37 4.00
N PRO A 308 4.12 -5.23 3.10
CA PRO A 308 2.80 -5.81 3.24
C PRO A 308 2.68 -6.60 4.53
N HIS A 309 1.54 -6.50 5.21
CA HIS A 309 1.32 -7.17 6.50
C HIS A 309 1.42 -8.70 6.37
N GLU A 310 1.05 -9.22 5.20
CA GLU A 310 1.02 -10.63 4.84
C GLU A 310 2.41 -11.28 4.90
N VAL A 311 3.46 -10.52 4.57
CA VAL A 311 4.85 -11.04 4.53
C VAL A 311 5.61 -10.78 5.83
N MET A 312 4.99 -10.12 6.82
CA MET A 312 5.63 -9.81 8.08
C MET A 312 5.71 -11.03 9.01
N PRO A 313 6.82 -11.21 9.77
CA PRO A 313 6.88 -12.17 10.86
C PRO A 313 5.86 -11.86 11.98
N GLU A 314 5.44 -12.87 12.75
CA GLU A 314 4.40 -12.72 13.79
C GLU A 314 4.63 -11.57 14.78
N LEU A 315 5.88 -11.37 15.22
CA LEU A 315 6.21 -10.28 16.15
C LEU A 315 5.96 -8.91 15.51
N MET A 316 6.30 -8.76 14.23
CA MET A 316 6.13 -7.51 13.50
C MET A 316 4.64 -7.25 13.21
N GLN A 317 3.86 -8.28 12.92
CA GLN A 317 2.40 -8.18 12.79
C GLN A 317 1.72 -7.73 14.10
N LYS A 318 2.19 -8.19 15.26
CA LYS A 318 1.65 -7.74 16.55
C LYS A 318 2.02 -6.29 16.85
N VAL A 319 3.26 -5.90 16.53
CA VAL A 319 3.74 -4.53 16.76
C VAL A 319 3.09 -3.54 15.79
N SER A 320 2.71 -3.96 14.57
CA SER A 320 2.06 -3.09 13.59
C SER A 320 0.78 -2.46 14.14
N MET A 321 0.03 -3.18 14.98
CA MET A 321 -1.21 -2.71 15.62
C MET A 321 -1.02 -1.48 16.51
N VAL A 322 0.20 -1.19 16.96
CA VAL A 322 0.53 0.00 17.78
C VAL A 322 0.66 1.26 16.92
N THR A 323 0.79 1.11 15.61
CA THR A 323 0.97 2.24 14.70
C THR A 323 -0.38 2.77 14.20
N PRO A 324 -0.59 4.09 14.12
CA PRO A 324 -1.85 4.63 13.62
C PRO A 324 -2.09 4.35 12.14
N GLN A 325 -1.03 4.19 11.34
CA GLN A 325 -1.13 3.89 9.91
C GLN A 325 -1.75 2.50 9.68
N TYR A 326 -1.47 1.52 10.55
CA TYR A 326 -2.02 0.17 10.45
C TYR A 326 -3.55 0.20 10.42
N TRP A 327 -4.18 0.95 11.33
CA TRP A 327 -5.63 1.03 11.41
C TRP A 327 -6.29 1.61 10.16
N ILE A 328 -5.64 2.57 9.48
CA ILE A 328 -6.13 3.09 8.19
C ILE A 328 -6.04 2.01 7.11
N LEU A 329 -4.92 1.30 7.02
CA LEU A 329 -4.71 0.25 6.01
C LEU A 329 -5.66 -0.93 6.25
N THR A 330 -5.93 -1.28 7.51
CA THR A 330 -6.92 -2.30 7.86
C THR A 330 -8.32 -1.89 7.41
N ILE A 331 -8.74 -0.64 7.60
CA ILE A 331 -10.03 -0.14 7.09
C ILE A 331 -10.08 -0.31 5.58
N ILE A 332 -9.03 0.10 4.86
CA ILE A 332 -9.00 0.00 3.39
C ILE A 332 -9.10 -1.46 2.93
N LYS A 333 -8.33 -2.37 3.53
CA LYS A 333 -8.41 -3.81 3.24
C LYS A 333 -9.79 -4.38 3.53
N ASN A 334 -10.42 -3.98 4.64
CA ASN A 334 -11.76 -4.43 5.00
C ASN A 334 -12.81 -3.97 3.95
N PHE A 335 -12.70 -2.73 3.45
CA PHE A 335 -13.54 -2.22 2.37
C PHE A 335 -13.33 -2.97 1.06
N GLN A 336 -12.07 -3.26 0.69
CA GLN A 336 -11.74 -4.09 -0.47
C GLN A 336 -12.34 -5.50 -0.36
N SER A 337 -12.38 -6.07 0.84
CA SER A 337 -13.05 -7.36 1.12
C SER A 337 -14.59 -7.29 1.13
N GLY A 338 -15.20 -6.14 0.82
CA GLY A 338 -16.64 -5.94 0.76
C GLY A 338 -17.31 -5.57 2.08
N GLN A 339 -16.55 -5.26 3.14
CA GLN A 339 -17.14 -4.79 4.40
C GLN A 339 -17.58 -3.33 4.29
N THR A 340 -18.57 -2.96 5.10
CA THR A 340 -19.06 -1.57 5.20
C THR A 340 -18.51 -0.87 6.44
N TRP A 341 -18.82 0.43 6.59
CA TRP A 341 -18.47 1.22 7.77
C TRP A 341 -18.89 0.57 9.10
N GLY A 342 -19.97 -0.22 9.12
CA GLY A 342 -20.43 -0.91 10.32
C GLY A 342 -19.44 -1.94 10.88
N GLY A 343 -18.60 -2.53 10.03
CA GLY A 343 -17.53 -3.46 10.44
C GLY A 343 -16.28 -2.76 10.98
N ASN A 344 -16.10 -1.47 10.68
CA ASN A 344 -14.86 -0.73 10.87
C ASN A 344 -14.88 0.30 12.02
N TYR A 345 -15.90 0.25 12.89
CA TYR A 345 -16.07 1.25 13.94
C TYR A 345 -14.96 1.22 15.00
N ARG A 346 -14.35 0.05 15.23
CA ARG A 346 -13.29 -0.13 16.24
C ARG A 346 -12.02 0.57 15.80
N GLU A 347 -11.67 0.39 14.54
CA GLU A 347 -10.52 0.97 13.86
C GLU A 347 -10.63 2.51 13.85
N VAL A 348 -11.81 3.03 13.50
CA VAL A 348 -12.10 4.47 13.54
C VAL A 348 -12.01 5.01 14.97
N LEU A 349 -12.54 4.30 15.96
CA LEU A 349 -12.47 4.71 17.37
C LEU A 349 -11.02 4.79 17.86
N ILE A 350 -10.18 3.82 17.47
CA ILE A 350 -8.76 3.82 17.80
C ILE A 350 -8.05 5.03 17.18
N LEU A 351 -8.36 5.38 15.93
CA LEU A 351 -7.82 6.59 15.29
C LEU A 351 -8.23 7.86 16.04
N VAL A 352 -9.47 7.96 16.49
CA VAL A 352 -9.93 9.08 17.33
C VAL A 352 -9.17 9.15 18.64
N ILE A 353 -8.89 8.00 19.28
CA ILE A 353 -8.05 7.95 20.48
C ILE A 353 -6.64 8.49 20.19
N TYR A 354 -6.01 8.10 19.08
CA TYR A 354 -4.69 8.64 18.71
C TYR A 354 -4.73 10.16 18.47
N ILE A 355 -5.78 10.67 17.81
CA ILE A 355 -5.96 12.11 17.60
C ILE A 355 -6.01 12.84 18.93
N LEU A 356 -6.88 12.37 19.84
CA LEU A 356 -7.02 12.97 21.18
C LEU A 356 -5.72 12.88 21.96
N PHE A 357 -5.01 11.76 21.89
CA PHE A 357 -3.73 11.55 22.56
C PHE A 357 -2.67 12.54 22.07
N PHE A 358 -2.43 12.64 20.76
CA PHE A 358 -1.40 13.51 20.22
C PHE A 358 -1.75 15.00 20.35
N LEU A 359 -3.02 15.38 20.18
CA LEU A 359 -3.45 16.76 20.43
C LEU A 359 -3.30 17.12 21.92
N SER A 360 -3.64 16.21 22.84
CA SER A 360 -3.45 16.44 24.27
C SER A 360 -1.97 16.56 24.62
N LEU A 361 -1.11 15.73 24.03
CA LEU A 361 0.33 15.79 24.22
C LEU A 361 0.92 17.12 23.69
N ALA A 362 0.43 17.58 22.55
CA ALA A 362 0.81 18.87 21.97
C ALA A 362 0.39 20.05 22.86
N ILE A 363 -0.84 20.04 23.38
CA ILE A 363 -1.33 21.05 24.33
C ILE A 363 -0.49 21.03 25.61
N TYR A 364 -0.25 19.84 26.18
CA TYR A 364 0.56 19.68 27.39
C TYR A 364 1.98 20.23 27.21
N GLY A 365 2.65 19.86 26.11
CA GLY A 365 3.99 20.34 25.79
C GLY A 365 4.03 21.86 25.70
N TYR A 366 2.99 22.45 25.10
CA TYR A 366 2.89 23.88 24.88
C TYR A 366 2.68 24.64 26.20
N THR A 367 1.82 24.13 27.09
CA THR A 367 1.58 24.73 28.42
C THR A 367 2.77 24.61 29.37
N ARG A 368 3.50 23.48 29.33
CA ARG A 368 4.62 23.25 30.26
C ARG A 368 5.85 24.07 29.92
N ARG A 369 6.18 24.22 28.63
CA ARG A 369 7.39 24.95 28.20
C ARG A 369 7.27 26.46 28.23
N THR A 370 6.06 27.01 28.12
CA THR A 370 5.86 28.45 28.36
C THR A 370 6.24 28.88 29.76
N ARG A 371 6.26 27.98 30.75
CA ARG A 371 6.81 28.30 32.08
C ARG A 371 8.33 28.40 32.05
N GLN A 372 9.03 27.54 31.31
CA GLN A 372 10.50 27.51 31.34
C GLN A 372 11.14 28.71 30.65
N GLU A 373 10.59 29.17 29.52
CA GLU A 373 11.14 30.31 28.76
C GLU A 373 10.86 31.68 29.38
N VAL A 374 9.97 31.76 30.38
CA VAL A 374 9.72 32.98 31.15
C VAL A 374 10.71 33.12 32.30
N TYR A 375 11.41 32.04 32.68
CA TYR A 375 12.37 32.01 33.79
C TYR A 375 13.83 31.78 33.33
N SER A 376 14.11 31.83 32.02
CA SER A 376 15.45 31.79 31.42
C SER A 376 15.69 33.04 30.61
#